data_AF-A0A9N8H0A5-F1
#
_entry.id   AF-A0A9N8H0A5-F1
#
_cell.length_a   1.000
_cell.length_b   1.000
_cell.length_c   1.000
_cell.angle_alpha   90.00
_cell.angle_beta   90.00
_cell.angle_gamma   90.00
#
_symmetry.space_group_name_H-M   'P 1'
#
loop_
_entity.id
_entity.type
_entity.pdbx_description
1 polymer ?
#
loop_
_entity_poly.entity_id
_entity_poly.type
_entity_poly.pdbx_seq_one_letter_code
_entity_poly.pdbx_strand_id
1 'polypeptide(L)'
;MGRKNKRAKSLPGNLNQNEGGFDKRLATVLLAKGFVSSPEESICLAESMVAEIEESDLSRNEACIAAFEDYFSMSRQGAMTTLSSLLDLVLPVEDKKDGNDNSSQEGETAGEDAREAENDDDDDGEYIGEGECELCERFIRLTHHHLIPRSTWPRILPRLTNAAEALSRNDVNRAGLILGPGLLHLLEPLTRADSDRGAIKDLLKRTCRICGACHGHIHRTHDNMTLATDFSSTENLLSSPKIYDFSKWANKQKAGRYSYSHSM
;
A
#
# COMPACT_ATOMS: atom_id res chain seq x y z
N MET A 1 -8.00 23.78 56.57
CA MET A 1 -8.13 22.41 56.04
C MET A 1 -8.43 22.49 54.54
N GLY A 2 -7.41 22.30 53.69
CA GLY A 2 -7.56 22.36 52.24
C GLY A 2 -8.00 21.02 51.67
N ARG A 3 -9.00 21.04 50.78
CA ARG A 3 -9.31 19.91 49.88
C ARG A 3 -9.16 20.39 48.45
N LYS A 4 -8.25 19.70 47.75
CA LYS A 4 -7.65 20.07 46.46
C LYS A 4 -8.64 19.83 45.31
N ASN A 5 -8.79 20.86 44.48
CA ASN A 5 -9.34 20.81 43.13
C ASN A 5 -8.57 19.78 42.28
N LYS A 6 -9.22 18.71 41.80
CA LYS A 6 -8.64 17.84 40.76
C LYS A 6 -9.13 18.34 39.41
N ARG A 7 -8.26 19.09 38.72
CA ARG A 7 -8.38 19.45 37.30
C ARG A 7 -8.57 18.18 36.47
N ALA A 8 -9.67 18.11 35.72
CA ALA A 8 -9.78 17.22 34.57
C ALA A 8 -8.66 17.60 33.57
N LYS A 9 -7.84 16.63 33.17
CA LYS A 9 -6.87 16.81 32.10
C LYS A 9 -7.64 16.88 30.79
N SER A 10 -7.64 18.06 30.17
CA SER A 10 -8.04 18.29 28.79
C SER A 10 -7.14 17.46 27.86
N LEU A 11 -7.75 16.59 27.04
CA LEU A 11 -7.10 15.99 25.88
C LEU A 11 -6.90 17.07 24.80
N PRO A 12 -5.76 17.09 24.09
CA PRO A 12 -5.48 18.09 23.08
C PRO A 12 -6.04 17.66 21.72
N GLY A 13 -6.48 18.64 20.93
CA GLY A 13 -6.59 18.50 19.47
C GLY A 13 -8.00 18.61 18.93
N ASN A 14 -8.49 19.85 18.87
CA ASN A 14 -9.68 20.29 18.15
C ASN A 14 -9.58 19.87 16.67
N LEU A 15 -10.51 19.03 16.18
CA LEU A 15 -10.62 18.76 14.75
C LEU A 15 -11.38 19.92 14.11
N ASN A 16 -10.66 20.68 13.29
CA ASN A 16 -11.16 21.84 12.58
C ASN A 16 -12.34 21.48 11.67
N GLN A 17 -13.36 22.34 11.74
CA GLN A 17 -14.52 22.40 10.87
C GLN A 17 -14.08 22.79 9.44
N ASN A 18 -13.67 21.82 8.62
CA ASN A 18 -13.71 21.83 7.14
C ASN A 18 -12.80 20.70 6.62
N GLU A 19 -13.30 19.47 6.54
CA GLU A 19 -12.61 18.44 5.75
C GLU A 19 -13.56 17.87 4.71
N GLY A 20 -13.55 18.50 3.53
CA GLY A 20 -14.11 17.90 2.33
C GLY A 20 -13.42 16.56 2.09
N GLY A 21 -14.12 15.46 2.36
CA GLY A 21 -13.58 14.11 2.33
C GLY A 21 -13.96 13.23 3.53
N PHE A 22 -14.58 13.77 4.59
CA PHE A 22 -15.08 12.93 5.69
C PHE A 22 -16.18 11.95 5.23
N ASP A 23 -17.12 12.43 4.41
CA ASP A 23 -18.12 11.66 3.66
C ASP A 23 -17.50 10.51 2.86
N LYS A 24 -16.43 10.79 2.10
CA LYS A 24 -15.72 9.79 1.28
C LYS A 24 -14.99 8.75 2.11
N ARG A 25 -14.35 9.16 3.21
CA ARG A 25 -13.73 8.25 4.17
C ARG A 25 -14.77 7.37 4.86
N LEU A 26 -15.91 7.95 5.23
CA LEU A 26 -17.03 7.21 5.81
C LEU A 26 -17.58 6.15 4.85
N ALA A 27 -17.86 6.52 3.61
CA ALA A 27 -18.30 5.60 2.56
C ALA A 27 -17.30 4.45 2.34
N THR A 28 -16.00 4.75 2.40
CA THR A 28 -14.94 3.73 2.25
C THR A 28 -14.94 2.75 3.42
N VAL A 29 -15.06 3.23 4.66
CA VAL A 29 -15.08 2.38 5.87
C VAL A 29 -16.36 1.55 5.94
N LEU A 30 -17.51 2.11 5.56
CA LEU A 30 -18.78 1.38 5.52
C LEU A 30 -18.70 0.18 4.58
N LEU A 31 -18.14 0.37 3.38
CA LEU A 31 -17.95 -0.70 2.42
C LEU A 31 -16.89 -1.70 2.89
N ALA A 32 -15.75 -1.24 3.40
CA ALA A 32 -14.65 -2.10 3.82
C ALA A 32 -15.00 -2.99 5.03
N LYS A 33 -15.83 -2.51 5.95
CA LYS A 33 -16.31 -3.31 7.10
C LYS A 33 -17.56 -4.15 6.79
N GLY A 34 -18.07 -4.11 5.56
CA GLY A 34 -19.22 -4.89 5.12
C GLY A 34 -20.55 -4.42 5.73
N PHE A 35 -20.64 -3.15 6.11
CA PHE A 35 -21.90 -2.56 6.59
C PHE A 35 -22.91 -2.33 5.47
N VAL A 36 -22.44 -2.31 4.22
CA VAL A 36 -23.21 -2.12 2.99
C VAL A 36 -22.67 -3.04 1.91
N SER A 37 -23.49 -3.34 0.89
CA SER A 37 -23.15 -4.35 -0.12
C SER A 37 -22.62 -3.74 -1.42
N SER A 38 -22.87 -2.45 -1.68
CA SER A 38 -22.37 -1.76 -2.87
C SER A 38 -21.70 -0.40 -2.58
N PRO A 39 -20.82 0.07 -3.48
CA PRO A 39 -20.24 1.42 -3.39
C PRO A 39 -21.29 2.54 -3.42
N GLU A 40 -22.38 2.38 -4.18
CA GLU A 40 -23.45 3.38 -4.25
C GLU A 40 -24.20 3.48 -2.93
N GLU A 41 -24.49 2.34 -2.28
CA GLU A 41 -25.09 2.30 -0.95
C GLU A 41 -24.18 2.96 0.10
N SER A 42 -22.87 2.76 -0.01
CA SER A 42 -21.91 3.33 0.95
C SER A 42 -21.84 4.85 0.88
N ILE A 43 -21.94 5.43 -0.32
CA ILE A 43 -21.97 6.88 -0.52
C ILE A 43 -23.27 7.46 0.05
N CYS A 44 -24.43 6.94 -0.35
CA CYS A 44 -25.73 7.44 0.11
C CYS A 44 -25.89 7.36 1.64
N LEU A 45 -25.43 6.25 2.25
CA LEU A 45 -25.48 6.07 3.68
C LEU A 45 -24.52 7.01 4.41
N ALA A 46 -23.31 7.19 3.89
CA ALA A 46 -22.35 8.13 4.45
C ALA A 46 -22.87 9.57 4.42
N GLU A 47 -23.48 10.02 3.31
CA GLU A 47 -24.08 11.35 3.20
C GLU A 47 -25.19 11.57 4.24
N SER A 48 -26.06 10.57 4.41
CA SER A 48 -27.15 10.61 5.40
C SER A 48 -26.63 10.68 6.83
N MET A 49 -25.65 9.82 7.18
CA MET A 49 -25.01 9.83 8.50
C MET A 49 -24.28 11.16 8.77
N VAL A 50 -23.60 11.73 7.78
CA VAL A 50 -22.89 13.01 7.94
C VAL A 50 -23.86 14.15 8.21
N ALA A 51 -25.00 14.20 7.51
CA ALA A 51 -26.02 15.21 7.76
C ALA A 51 -26.54 15.15 9.22
N GLU A 52 -26.82 13.94 9.73
CA GLU A 52 -27.25 13.76 11.13
C GLU A 52 -26.15 14.10 12.15
N ILE A 53 -24.89 13.78 11.85
CA ILE A 53 -23.74 14.14 12.69
C ILE A 53 -23.57 15.66 12.78
N GLU A 54 -23.84 16.37 11.68
CA GLU A 54 -23.73 17.84 11.62
C GLU A 54 -24.91 18.56 12.27
N GLU A 55 -26.09 17.95 12.32
CA GLU A 55 -27.27 18.47 13.02
C GLU A 55 -27.26 18.16 14.54
N SER A 56 -26.34 17.32 15.00
CA SER A 56 -26.24 16.93 16.41
C SER A 56 -25.61 18.02 17.29
N ASP A 57 -26.16 18.22 18.49
CA ASP A 57 -25.58 19.09 19.53
C ASP A 57 -24.35 18.47 20.23
N LEU A 58 -23.99 17.24 19.88
CA LEU A 58 -22.87 16.50 20.47
C LEU A 58 -21.53 16.87 19.83
N SER A 59 -20.43 16.53 20.49
CA SER A 59 -19.12 16.59 19.82
C SER A 59 -19.10 15.66 18.61
N ARG A 60 -18.44 16.04 17.50
CA ARG A 60 -18.42 15.24 16.26
C ARG A 60 -18.06 13.77 16.49
N ASN A 61 -17.12 13.47 17.39
CA ASN A 61 -16.75 12.10 17.73
C ASN A 61 -17.88 11.34 18.44
N GLU A 62 -18.58 12.00 19.37
CA GLU A 62 -19.70 11.40 20.10
C GLU A 62 -20.92 11.23 19.19
N ALA A 63 -21.19 12.20 18.31
CA ALA A 63 -22.23 12.11 17.29
C ALA A 63 -21.95 10.96 16.31
N CYS A 64 -20.70 10.77 15.87
CA CYS A 64 -20.32 9.61 15.06
C CYS A 64 -20.57 8.28 15.80
N ILE A 65 -20.17 8.18 17.06
CA ILE A 65 -20.37 6.95 17.86
C ILE A 65 -21.86 6.63 17.95
N ALA A 66 -22.68 7.62 18.32
CA ALA A 66 -24.14 7.47 18.42
C ALA A 66 -24.75 7.05 17.07
N ALA A 67 -24.37 7.70 15.98
CA ALA A 67 -24.84 7.33 14.64
C ALA A 67 -24.49 5.87 14.29
N PHE A 68 -23.30 5.39 14.64
CA PHE A 68 -22.94 3.98 14.44
C PHE A 68 -23.75 3.02 15.31
N GLU A 69 -23.98 3.36 16.59
CA GLU A 69 -24.82 2.57 17.50
C GLU A 69 -26.25 2.44 16.94
N ASP A 70 -26.82 3.54 16.44
CA ASP A 70 -28.20 3.60 15.96
C ASP A 70 -28.38 2.93 14.60
N TYR A 71 -27.55 3.26 13.60
CA TYR A 71 -27.71 2.72 12.24
C TYR A 71 -27.41 1.22 12.13
N PHE A 72 -26.50 0.71 12.95
CA PHE A 72 -26.02 -0.67 12.83
C PHE A 72 -26.30 -1.52 14.07
N SER A 73 -27.04 -1.00 15.05
CA SER A 73 -27.34 -1.68 16.32
C SER A 73 -26.09 -2.26 16.99
N MET A 74 -24.96 -1.55 16.86
CA MET A 74 -23.67 -2.04 17.34
C MET A 74 -23.39 -1.57 18.76
N SER A 75 -22.51 -2.28 19.47
CA SER A 75 -22.08 -1.84 20.80
C SER A 75 -21.22 -0.58 20.73
N ARG A 76 -21.25 0.23 21.78
CA ARG A 76 -20.39 1.42 21.92
C ARG A 76 -18.92 1.15 21.62
N GLN A 77 -18.40 0.00 22.06
CA GLN A 77 -17.02 -0.40 21.79
C GLN A 77 -16.77 -0.66 20.30
N GLY A 78 -17.74 -1.27 19.61
CA GLY A 78 -17.71 -1.45 18.15
C GLY A 78 -17.78 -0.13 17.39
N ALA A 79 -18.63 0.79 17.83
CA ALA A 79 -18.75 2.14 17.27
C ALA A 79 -17.47 2.95 17.47
N MET A 80 -16.85 2.89 18.66
CA MET A 80 -15.56 3.52 18.93
C MET A 80 -14.42 2.95 18.08
N THR A 81 -14.42 1.63 17.86
CA THR A 81 -13.42 0.97 17.00
C THR A 81 -13.59 1.38 15.53
N THR A 82 -14.83 1.54 15.08
CA THR A 82 -15.15 2.01 13.73
C THR A 82 -14.79 3.48 13.55
N LEU A 83 -15.06 4.33 14.56
CA LEU A 83 -14.62 5.72 14.57
C LEU A 83 -13.09 5.86 14.58
N SER A 84 -12.39 4.97 15.30
CA SER A 84 -10.92 4.93 15.27
C SER A 84 -10.40 4.60 13.86
N SER A 85 -11.09 3.71 13.14
CA SER A 85 -10.79 3.41 11.73
C SER A 85 -11.10 4.58 10.77
N LEU A 86 -11.97 5.52 11.17
CA LEU A 86 -12.34 6.70 10.36
C LEU A 86 -11.42 7.91 10.56
N LEU A 87 -10.80 8.01 11.73
CA LEU A 87 -9.99 9.16 12.13
C LEU A 87 -8.47 8.89 12.08
N ASP A 88 -8.05 7.65 11.78
CA ASP A 88 -6.63 7.22 11.82
C ASP A 88 -5.91 7.60 13.13
N LEU A 89 -6.65 7.71 14.24
CA LEU A 89 -6.10 8.07 15.55
C LEU A 89 -5.76 6.82 16.35
N VAL A 90 -4.45 6.65 16.62
CA VAL A 90 -3.92 5.69 17.62
C VAL A 90 -4.17 6.25 19.02
N LEU A 91 -4.96 5.55 19.85
CA LEU A 91 -5.04 5.83 21.29
C LEU A 91 -4.14 4.87 22.08
N PRO A 92 -3.53 5.34 23.20
CA PRO A 92 -2.62 4.52 24.00
C PRO A 92 -3.37 3.33 24.62
N VAL A 93 -2.86 2.13 24.37
CA VAL A 93 -3.30 0.91 25.06
C VAL A 93 -2.73 0.97 26.47
N GLU A 94 -3.58 0.93 27.49
CA GLU A 94 -3.13 0.84 28.89
C GLU A 94 -2.45 -0.51 29.14
N ASP A 95 -1.23 -0.44 29.69
CA ASP A 95 -0.38 -1.56 30.08
C ASP A 95 -1.09 -2.53 31.03
N LYS A 96 -1.15 -3.81 30.65
CA LYS A 96 -1.19 -4.91 31.62
C LYS A 96 0.22 -5.48 31.78
N LYS A 97 0.82 -5.17 32.93
CA LYS A 97 1.90 -5.93 33.55
C LYS A 97 1.44 -7.36 33.81
N ASP A 98 2.26 -8.32 33.41
CA ASP A 98 2.68 -9.51 34.14
C ASP A 98 3.93 -9.99 33.37
N GLY A 99 5.16 -9.97 33.87
CA GLY A 99 5.58 -10.33 35.22
C GLY A 99 5.99 -11.81 35.23
N ASN A 100 7.06 -12.18 34.51
CA ASN A 100 7.81 -13.39 34.87
C ASN A 100 9.27 -13.32 34.36
N ASP A 101 10.17 -13.05 35.30
CA ASP A 101 11.58 -13.39 35.24
C ASP A 101 11.73 -14.92 35.28
N ASN A 102 12.63 -15.51 34.48
CA ASN A 102 13.84 -16.09 35.07
C ASN A 102 14.92 -16.45 34.04
N SER A 103 16.10 -15.89 34.30
CA SER A 103 17.47 -16.42 34.19
C SER A 103 17.95 -17.15 32.93
N SER A 104 18.84 -16.44 32.23
CA SER A 104 20.27 -16.75 32.04
C SER A 104 20.70 -18.20 31.82
N GLN A 105 21.31 -18.48 30.65
CA GLN A 105 22.70 -18.90 30.66
C GLN A 105 23.41 -18.63 29.32
N GLU A 106 24.66 -18.22 29.48
CA GLU A 106 25.64 -17.84 28.47
C GLU A 106 26.08 -19.03 27.61
N GLY A 107 26.45 -18.73 26.37
CA GLY A 107 27.10 -19.65 25.45
C GLY A 107 27.71 -18.87 24.30
N GLU A 108 28.97 -18.49 24.45
CA GLU A 108 29.83 -18.00 23.38
C GLU A 108 30.04 -19.10 22.34
N THR A 109 29.92 -18.78 21.04
CA THR A 109 30.86 -19.30 20.01
C THR A 109 30.84 -18.44 18.76
N ALA A 110 32.07 -18.09 18.37
CA ALA A 110 32.58 -17.62 17.10
C ALA A 110 31.71 -17.81 15.84
N GLY A 111 31.62 -16.71 15.09
CA GLY A 111 32.00 -16.64 13.68
C GLY A 111 31.22 -17.47 12.67
N GLU A 112 30.50 -16.78 11.79
CA GLU A 112 30.62 -16.95 10.33
C GLU A 112 29.85 -15.80 9.64
N ASP A 113 30.62 -14.78 9.27
CA ASP A 113 30.24 -13.65 8.43
C ASP A 113 30.18 -14.20 6.98
N ALA A 114 29.05 -14.80 6.60
CA ALA A 114 28.78 -15.16 5.21
C ALA A 114 28.03 -14.03 4.53
N ARG A 115 28.79 -13.01 4.12
CA ARG A 115 28.35 -12.03 3.13
C ARG A 115 28.21 -12.76 1.81
N GLU A 116 27.01 -13.22 1.50
CA GLU A 116 26.64 -13.52 0.12
C GLU A 116 26.53 -12.18 -0.61
N ALA A 117 27.69 -11.68 -1.04
CA ALA A 117 27.77 -10.76 -2.16
C ALA A 117 27.38 -11.56 -3.40
N GLU A 118 26.08 -11.69 -3.63
CA GLU A 118 25.57 -11.91 -4.97
C GLU A 118 26.10 -10.73 -5.80
N ASN A 119 27.09 -11.01 -6.65
CA ASN A 119 27.49 -10.10 -7.70
C ASN A 119 26.27 -9.98 -8.62
N ASP A 120 25.42 -8.99 -8.35
CA ASP A 120 24.41 -8.52 -9.29
C ASP A 120 25.19 -7.81 -10.39
N ASP A 121 25.63 -8.60 -11.38
CA ASP A 121 26.11 -8.07 -12.65
C ASP A 121 25.04 -7.10 -13.17
N ASP A 122 25.45 -5.83 -13.30
CA ASP A 122 24.71 -4.71 -13.87
C ASP A 122 24.47 -4.94 -15.37
N ASP A 123 23.67 -5.94 -15.71
CA ASP A 123 23.16 -6.14 -17.06
C ASP A 123 21.70 -5.68 -17.12
N ASP A 124 21.53 -4.36 -17.11
CA ASP A 124 20.26 -3.66 -17.28
C ASP A 124 19.85 -3.50 -18.76
N GLY A 125 20.54 -4.19 -19.67
CA GLY A 125 20.46 -3.95 -21.11
C GLY A 125 20.35 -5.17 -22.02
N GLU A 126 20.24 -6.40 -21.50
CA GLU A 126 20.23 -7.56 -22.40
C GLU A 126 18.94 -7.61 -23.24
N TYR A 127 19.16 -7.62 -24.55
CA TYR A 127 18.10 -7.74 -25.53
C TYR A 127 17.52 -9.16 -25.52
N ILE A 128 16.33 -9.33 -24.96
CA ILE A 128 15.71 -10.64 -24.72
C ILE A 128 15.17 -11.32 -25.99
N GLY A 129 15.03 -10.55 -27.08
CA GLY A 129 14.42 -11.03 -28.32
C GLY A 129 13.19 -10.25 -28.74
N GLU A 130 12.44 -10.86 -29.67
CA GLU A 130 11.30 -10.24 -30.35
C GLU A 130 9.99 -10.56 -29.64
N GLY A 131 9.04 -9.63 -29.71
CA GLY A 131 7.70 -9.84 -29.19
C GLY A 131 6.88 -8.57 -29.20
N GLU A 132 5.67 -8.71 -28.68
CA GLU A 132 4.78 -7.58 -28.44
C GLU A 132 5.20 -6.84 -27.16
N CYS A 133 5.38 -5.53 -27.26
CA CYS A 133 5.64 -4.70 -26.10
C CYS A 133 4.41 -4.62 -25.20
N GLU A 134 4.53 -4.97 -23.92
CA GLU A 134 3.43 -4.99 -22.95
C GLU A 134 2.77 -3.62 -22.66
N LEU A 135 3.35 -2.53 -23.17
CA LEU A 135 2.82 -1.17 -23.00
C LEU A 135 2.24 -0.59 -24.29
N CYS A 136 2.98 -0.66 -25.39
CA CYS A 136 2.58 -0.03 -26.66
C CYS A 136 2.13 -1.03 -27.73
N GLU A 137 2.09 -2.33 -27.41
CA GLU A 137 1.58 -3.41 -28.27
C GLU A 137 2.30 -3.53 -29.63
N ARG A 138 3.48 -2.91 -29.77
CA ARG A 138 4.28 -3.04 -30.98
C ARG A 138 5.08 -4.33 -30.96
N PHE A 139 5.03 -5.05 -32.09
CA PHE A 139 5.93 -6.17 -32.34
C PHE A 139 7.32 -5.67 -32.72
N ILE A 140 8.26 -5.71 -31.79
CA ILE A 140 9.58 -5.08 -31.94
C ILE A 140 10.61 -5.69 -30.98
N ARG A 141 11.84 -5.18 -31.03
CA ARG A 141 12.89 -5.47 -30.08
C ARG A 141 12.50 -5.07 -28.63
N LEU A 142 12.47 -6.02 -27.71
CA LEU A 142 12.14 -5.82 -26.29
C LEU A 142 13.36 -5.85 -25.35
N THR A 143 13.20 -5.22 -24.19
CA THR A 143 14.12 -5.17 -23.05
C THR A 143 13.38 -5.58 -21.78
N HIS A 144 14.10 -6.06 -20.76
CA HIS A 144 13.52 -6.24 -19.42
C HIS A 144 13.44 -4.89 -18.73
N HIS A 145 12.28 -4.58 -18.16
CA HIS A 145 12.12 -3.47 -17.23
C HIS A 145 11.70 -4.01 -15.87
N HIS A 146 12.53 -3.77 -14.86
CA HIS A 146 12.22 -4.14 -13.48
C HIS A 146 11.07 -3.28 -12.96
N LEU A 147 9.95 -3.93 -12.64
CA LEU A 147 8.76 -3.25 -12.12
C LEU A 147 9.03 -2.61 -10.75
N ILE A 148 9.89 -3.24 -9.95
CA ILE A 148 10.50 -2.63 -8.76
C ILE A 148 11.99 -2.45 -9.08
N PRO A 149 12.46 -1.23 -9.42
CA PRO A 149 13.85 -1.02 -9.82
C PRO A 149 14.86 -1.50 -8.77
N ARG A 150 15.95 -2.18 -9.19
CA ARG A 150 16.95 -2.77 -8.28
C ARG A 150 17.53 -1.78 -7.27
N SER A 151 17.78 -0.55 -7.71
CA SER A 151 18.23 0.56 -6.85
C SER A 151 17.30 0.86 -5.66
N THR A 152 16.05 0.41 -5.69
CA THR A 152 15.07 0.59 -4.61
C THR A 152 14.95 -0.62 -3.69
N TRP A 153 15.49 -1.79 -4.06
CA TRP A 153 15.34 -3.03 -3.29
C TRP A 153 15.78 -2.91 -1.82
N PRO A 154 16.88 -2.21 -1.47
CA PRO A 154 17.26 -2.03 -0.06
C PRO A 154 16.18 -1.34 0.79
N ARG A 155 15.30 -0.54 0.17
CA ARG A 155 14.20 0.16 0.84
C ARG A 155 12.88 -0.60 0.76
N ILE A 156 12.63 -1.30 -0.35
CA ILE A 156 11.36 -2.02 -0.56
C ILE A 156 11.36 -3.38 0.12
N LEU A 157 12.47 -4.11 0.11
CA LEU A 157 12.56 -5.45 0.70
C LEU A 157 12.12 -5.47 2.18
N PRO A 158 12.62 -4.58 3.07
CA PRO A 158 12.16 -4.57 4.46
C PRO A 158 10.66 -4.27 4.60
N ARG A 159 10.07 -3.42 3.74
CA ARG A 159 8.62 -3.17 3.74
C ARG A 159 7.84 -4.43 3.40
N LEU A 160 8.25 -5.16 2.36
CA LEU A 160 7.59 -6.41 1.97
C LEU A 160 7.73 -7.48 3.05
N THR A 161 8.91 -7.61 3.66
CA THR A 161 9.14 -8.56 4.76
C THR A 161 8.28 -8.24 5.98
N ASN A 162 8.22 -6.97 6.41
CA ASN A 162 7.40 -6.55 7.55
C ASN A 162 5.90 -6.74 7.26
N ALA A 163 5.47 -6.52 6.01
CA ALA A 163 4.09 -6.77 5.60
C ALA A 163 3.76 -8.27 5.61
N ALA A 164 4.66 -9.12 5.10
CA ALA A 164 4.51 -10.58 5.17
C ALA A 164 4.43 -11.10 6.62
N GLU A 165 5.23 -10.52 7.52
CA GLU A 165 5.19 -10.86 8.96
C GLU A 165 3.88 -10.41 9.64
N ALA A 166 3.26 -9.33 9.17
CA ALA A 166 1.92 -8.95 9.62
C ALA A 166 0.86 -9.93 9.10
N LEU A 167 0.98 -10.35 7.83
CA LEU A 167 0.08 -11.34 7.21
C LEU A 167 0.15 -12.72 7.89
N SER A 168 1.34 -13.18 8.31
CA SER A 168 1.47 -14.46 9.02
C SER A 168 0.81 -14.44 10.41
N ARG A 169 0.62 -13.25 10.98
CA ARG A 169 -0.18 -13.02 12.20
C ARG A 169 -1.66 -12.75 11.91
N ASN A 170 -2.09 -12.94 10.66
CA ASN A 170 -3.44 -12.66 10.17
C ASN A 170 -3.85 -11.17 10.35
N ASP A 171 -2.90 -10.25 10.35
CA ASP A 171 -3.12 -8.81 10.46
C ASP A 171 -3.02 -8.13 9.09
N VAL A 172 -4.08 -8.30 8.29
CA VAL A 172 -4.18 -7.77 6.93
C VAL A 172 -4.17 -6.23 6.91
N ASN A 173 -4.77 -5.59 7.91
CA ASN A 173 -4.83 -4.14 8.00
C ASN A 173 -3.44 -3.54 8.21
N ARG A 174 -2.67 -4.10 9.14
CA ARG A 174 -1.28 -3.69 9.35
C ARG A 174 -0.42 -3.93 8.12
N ALA A 175 -0.58 -5.06 7.45
CA ALA A 175 0.12 -5.34 6.20
C ALA A 175 -0.20 -4.27 5.13
N GLY A 176 -1.48 -3.93 4.96
CA GLY A 176 -1.93 -2.87 4.05
C GLY A 176 -1.32 -1.50 4.38
N LEU A 177 -1.25 -1.12 5.67
CA LEU A 177 -0.61 0.12 6.10
C LEU A 177 0.90 0.17 5.81
N ILE A 178 1.61 -0.96 5.99
CA ILE A 178 3.05 -1.06 5.70
C ILE A 178 3.31 -0.92 4.19
N LEU A 179 2.48 -1.57 3.36
CA LEU A 179 2.57 -1.54 1.90
C LEU A 179 2.14 -0.18 1.33
N GLY A 180 1.14 0.45 1.94
CA GLY A 180 0.50 1.64 1.38
C GLY A 180 -0.28 1.33 0.09
N PRO A 181 -0.91 2.35 -0.50
CA PRO A 181 -1.84 2.17 -1.61
C PRO A 181 -1.18 1.59 -2.87
N GLY A 182 0.02 2.06 -3.23
CA GLY A 182 0.68 1.64 -4.47
C GLY A 182 1.16 0.17 -4.47
N LEU A 183 1.53 -0.37 -3.31
CA LEU A 183 1.97 -1.76 -3.17
C LEU A 183 0.85 -2.71 -2.73
N LEU A 184 -0.40 -2.25 -2.63
CA LEU A 184 -1.51 -3.05 -2.14
C LEU A 184 -1.78 -4.29 -3.01
N HIS A 185 -1.50 -4.20 -4.31
CA HIS A 185 -1.58 -5.32 -5.25
C HIS A 185 -0.62 -6.48 -4.91
N LEU A 186 0.38 -6.26 -4.03
CA LEU A 186 1.28 -7.31 -3.54
C LEU A 186 0.75 -8.06 -2.31
N LEU A 187 -0.37 -7.64 -1.71
CA LEU A 187 -0.94 -8.28 -0.52
C LEU A 187 -1.23 -9.77 -0.75
N GLU A 188 -1.86 -10.10 -1.88
CA GLU A 188 -2.19 -11.48 -2.24
C GLU A 188 -0.91 -12.31 -2.57
N PRO A 189 0.03 -11.84 -3.40
CA PRO A 189 1.33 -12.49 -3.56
C PRO A 189 2.11 -12.71 -2.24
N LEU A 190 2.09 -11.74 -1.33
CA LEU A 190 2.76 -11.86 -0.02
C LEU A 190 2.06 -12.86 0.90
N THR A 191 0.73 -12.95 0.82
CA THR A 191 -0.04 -13.97 1.55
C THR A 191 0.35 -15.36 1.09
N ARG A 192 0.51 -15.57 -0.23
CA ARG A 192 0.97 -16.86 -0.79
C ARG A 192 2.43 -17.19 -0.47
N ALA A 193 3.27 -16.17 -0.32
CA ALA A 193 4.67 -16.34 0.03
C ALA A 193 4.86 -16.88 1.46
N ASP A 194 3.86 -16.74 2.34
CA ASP A 194 3.86 -17.29 3.71
C ASP A 194 5.17 -17.04 4.49
N SER A 195 5.59 -15.77 4.55
CA SER A 195 6.85 -15.34 5.18
C SER A 195 8.15 -15.93 4.57
N ASP A 196 8.07 -16.70 3.48
CA ASP A 196 9.24 -17.23 2.80
C ASP A 196 10.06 -16.08 2.18
N ARG A 197 11.30 -15.97 2.63
CA ARG A 197 12.20 -14.89 2.21
C ARG A 197 12.61 -15.03 0.75
N GLY A 198 12.67 -16.25 0.22
CA GLY A 198 12.94 -16.52 -1.20
C GLY A 198 11.83 -15.97 -2.09
N ALA A 199 10.59 -16.39 -1.81
CA ALA A 199 9.39 -15.94 -2.52
C ALA A 199 9.20 -14.42 -2.44
N ILE A 200 9.47 -13.78 -1.29
CA ILE A 200 9.42 -12.31 -1.16
C ILE A 200 10.46 -11.63 -2.05
N LYS A 201 11.70 -12.15 -2.09
CA LYS A 201 12.74 -11.63 -3.00
C LYS A 201 12.33 -11.77 -4.47
N ASP A 202 11.65 -12.86 -4.83
CA ASP A 202 11.21 -13.09 -6.21
C ASP A 202 10.15 -12.08 -6.67
N LEU A 203 9.37 -11.48 -5.75
CA LEU A 203 8.47 -10.37 -6.09
C LEU A 203 9.23 -9.14 -6.60
N LEU A 204 10.44 -8.87 -6.06
CA LEU A 204 11.28 -7.74 -6.47
C LEU A 204 11.91 -7.95 -7.85
N LYS A 205 12.15 -9.22 -8.21
CA LYS A 205 12.75 -9.62 -9.49
C LYS A 205 11.77 -9.56 -10.67
N ARG A 206 10.50 -9.26 -10.43
CA ARG A 206 9.49 -9.16 -11.50
C ARG A 206 9.88 -8.11 -12.53
N THR A 207 9.76 -8.49 -13.80
CA THR A 207 10.04 -7.62 -14.95
C THR A 207 8.87 -7.64 -15.93
N CYS A 208 8.73 -6.58 -16.71
CA CYS A 208 7.87 -6.55 -17.89
C CYS A 208 8.72 -6.42 -19.16
N ARG A 209 8.21 -6.92 -20.28
CA ARG A 209 8.88 -6.93 -21.59
C ARG A 209 8.42 -5.73 -22.41
N ILE A 210 9.27 -4.73 -22.53
CA ILE A 210 8.91 -3.47 -23.19
C ILE A 210 9.95 -3.04 -24.23
N CYS A 211 9.54 -2.28 -25.23
CA CYS A 211 10.47 -1.73 -26.21
C CYS A 211 11.34 -0.61 -25.60
N GLY A 212 12.55 -0.40 -26.14
CA GLY A 212 13.48 0.62 -25.62
C GLY A 212 12.91 2.05 -25.57
N ALA A 213 11.98 2.39 -26.48
CA ALA A 213 11.28 3.67 -26.44
C ALA A 213 10.36 3.81 -25.21
N CYS A 214 9.63 2.75 -24.85
CA CYS A 214 8.81 2.72 -23.64
C CYS A 214 9.67 2.70 -22.39
N HIS A 215 10.73 1.88 -22.36
CA HIS A 215 11.68 1.83 -21.26
C HIS A 215 12.22 3.22 -20.93
N GLY A 216 12.80 3.90 -21.93
CA GLY A 216 13.33 5.24 -21.74
C GLY A 216 12.25 6.26 -21.33
N HIS A 217 11.00 6.08 -21.77
CA HIS A 217 9.90 6.98 -21.41
C HIS A 217 9.49 6.86 -19.95
N ILE A 218 9.43 5.63 -19.42
CA ILE A 218 9.10 5.38 -18.01
C ILE A 218 10.10 6.10 -17.10
N HIS A 219 11.41 5.88 -17.28
CA HIS A 219 12.46 6.49 -16.46
C HIS A 219 12.65 8.00 -16.70
N ARG A 220 12.15 8.54 -17.81
CA ARG A 220 12.05 9.99 -18.01
C ARG A 220 10.84 10.61 -17.32
N THR A 221 9.79 9.82 -17.06
CA THR A 221 8.52 10.29 -16.54
C THR A 221 8.49 10.26 -15.01
N HIS A 222 8.99 9.18 -14.42
CA HIS A 222 8.93 8.93 -12.98
C HIS A 222 10.31 8.49 -12.46
N ASP A 223 10.62 8.86 -11.22
CA ASP A 223 11.84 8.39 -10.56
C ASP A 223 11.69 6.93 -10.08
N ASN A 224 12.82 6.30 -9.76
CA ASN A 224 12.84 4.87 -9.42
C ASN A 224 12.00 4.55 -8.17
N MET A 225 11.89 5.47 -7.21
CA MET A 225 11.12 5.23 -5.98
C MET A 225 9.62 5.31 -6.23
N THR A 226 9.19 6.28 -7.04
CA THR A 226 7.81 6.41 -7.52
C THR A 226 7.42 5.18 -8.35
N LEU A 227 8.31 4.71 -9.23
CA LEU A 227 8.09 3.46 -9.96
C LEU A 227 7.92 2.26 -9.03
N ALA A 228 8.81 2.12 -8.04
CA ALA A 228 8.74 1.03 -7.08
C ALA A 228 7.45 1.02 -6.25
N THR A 229 6.95 2.19 -5.86
CA THR A 229 5.82 2.31 -4.93
C THR A 229 4.48 2.37 -5.63
N ASP A 230 4.32 3.27 -6.61
CA ASP A 230 3.03 3.55 -7.25
C ASP A 230 2.85 2.82 -8.58
N PHE A 231 3.93 2.41 -9.24
CA PHE A 231 3.91 1.83 -10.59
C PHE A 231 4.60 0.47 -10.70
N SER A 232 4.52 -0.37 -9.67
CA SER A 232 5.21 -1.67 -9.59
C SER A 232 4.48 -2.84 -10.26
N SER A 233 3.54 -2.55 -11.16
CA SER A 233 2.93 -3.52 -12.08
C SER A 233 2.71 -2.90 -13.46
N THR A 234 2.56 -3.73 -14.50
CA THR A 234 2.27 -3.25 -15.86
C THR A 234 0.96 -2.48 -15.91
N GLU A 235 -0.06 -2.94 -15.18
CA GLU A 235 -1.36 -2.28 -15.04
C GLU A 235 -1.21 -0.91 -14.38
N ASN A 236 -0.42 -0.82 -13.30
CA ASN A 236 -0.17 0.45 -12.64
C ASN A 236 0.58 1.41 -13.58
N LEU A 237 1.61 0.95 -14.32
CA LEU A 237 2.29 1.77 -15.32
C LEU A 237 1.30 2.38 -16.32
N LEU A 238 0.35 1.58 -16.82
CA LEU A 238 -0.70 2.03 -17.75
C LEU A 238 -1.77 2.92 -17.10
N SER A 239 -1.90 2.92 -15.76
CA SER A 239 -2.78 3.86 -15.05
C SER A 239 -2.28 5.31 -15.09
N SER A 240 -0.98 5.53 -15.32
CA SER A 240 -0.41 6.86 -15.47
C SER A 240 -0.80 7.47 -16.83
N PRO A 241 -1.49 8.62 -16.87
CA PRO A 241 -1.88 9.27 -18.13
C PRO A 241 -0.68 9.55 -19.05
N LYS A 242 0.45 9.97 -18.47
CA LYS A 242 1.68 10.28 -19.22
C LYS A 242 2.29 9.05 -19.90
N ILE A 243 2.20 7.88 -19.27
CA ILE A 243 2.71 6.62 -19.84
C ILE A 243 1.71 6.09 -20.85
N TYR A 244 0.42 6.08 -20.50
CA TYR A 244 -0.65 5.61 -21.37
C TYR A 244 -0.75 6.38 -22.69
N ASP A 245 -0.75 7.71 -22.64
CA ASP A 245 -0.83 8.56 -23.84
C ASP A 245 0.40 8.35 -24.74
N PHE A 246 1.58 8.20 -24.13
CA PHE A 246 2.79 7.87 -24.87
C PHE A 246 2.68 6.48 -25.51
N SER A 247 2.20 5.47 -24.79
CA SER A 247 2.01 4.12 -25.32
C SER A 247 1.06 4.10 -26.52
N LYS A 248 -0.07 4.81 -26.44
CA LYS A 248 -1.01 4.99 -27.56
C LYS A 248 -0.39 5.69 -28.75
N TRP A 249 0.40 6.73 -28.50
CA TRP A 249 1.13 7.40 -29.57
C TRP A 249 2.19 6.49 -30.18
N ALA A 250 2.95 5.77 -29.36
CA ALA A 250 4.02 4.88 -29.74
C ALA A 250 3.52 3.71 -30.60
N ASN A 251 2.36 3.14 -30.25
CA ASN A 251 1.67 2.10 -31.02
C ASN A 251 1.47 2.48 -32.50
N LYS A 252 1.17 3.76 -32.77
CA LYS A 252 0.96 4.29 -34.13
C LYS A 252 2.27 4.55 -34.90
N GLN A 253 3.42 4.51 -34.22
CA GLN A 253 4.70 4.80 -34.85
C GLN A 253 5.25 3.57 -35.56
N LYS A 254 5.80 3.78 -36.76
CA LYS A 254 6.55 2.74 -37.47
C LYS A 254 7.68 2.23 -36.59
N ALA A 255 7.95 0.93 -36.63
CA ALA A 255 9.01 0.30 -35.85
C ALA A 255 10.42 0.86 -36.17
N GLY A 256 10.58 1.58 -37.29
CA GLY A 256 11.76 2.39 -37.58
C GLY A 256 13.05 1.57 -37.61
N ARG A 257 14.15 2.06 -37.03
CA ARG A 257 15.43 1.32 -36.97
C ARG A 257 15.40 0.07 -36.08
N TYR A 258 14.32 -0.09 -35.33
CA TYR A 258 14.06 -1.26 -34.50
C TYR A 258 13.06 -2.22 -35.18
N SER A 259 12.62 -1.88 -36.40
CA SER A 259 11.84 -2.79 -37.24
C SER A 259 12.71 -3.95 -37.66
N TYR A 260 12.14 -5.13 -37.48
CA TYR A 260 12.68 -6.39 -37.94
C TYR A 260 13.21 -6.33 -39.39
N SER A 261 14.45 -6.77 -39.58
CA SER A 261 14.95 -7.17 -40.90
C SER A 261 14.72 -8.67 -41.03
N HIS A 262 13.61 -9.07 -41.68
CA HIS A 262 13.45 -10.44 -42.16
C HIS A 262 14.51 -10.64 -43.26
N SER A 263 15.63 -11.29 -42.94
CA SER A 263 16.44 -11.88 -43.98
C SER A 263 15.75 -13.20 -44.32
N MET A 264 15.02 -13.20 -45.43
CA MET A 264 14.61 -14.43 -46.13
C MET A 264 15.84 -15.28 -46.48
#